data_AF-A0A2W5DIL5-F1
#
_entry.id   AF-A0A2W5DIL5-F1
#
_cell.length_a   1.000
_cell.length_b   1.000
_cell.length_c   1.000
_cell.angle_alpha   90.00
_cell.angle_beta   90.00
_cell.angle_gamma   90.00
#
_symmetry.space_group_name_H-M   'P 1'
#
loop_
_entity.id
_entity.type
_entity.pdbx_description
1 polymer ?
#
loop_
_entity_poly.entity_id
_entity_poly.type
_entity_poly.pdbx_seq_one_letter_code
_entity_poly.pdbx_strand_id
1 'polypeptide(L)'
;MAVLQNTGRIALARAIASQSIHLAWGRGDPAWDAQPQPEPTDATALADEIGRRIATQVGYARPDANGEIEMVSGRYTQSAQPTKWLYVRFTFDFGDAELQTVRELGIFVGTQPAAGVPPGQRYLTPDQVAVAGDLYALERLPKFTRNGAVRQVFEYVLPF
;
A
#
# COMPACT_ATOMS: atom_id res chain seq x y z
N MET A 1 28.23 -7.74 16.44
CA MET A 1 26.82 -7.47 16.05
C MET A 1 26.67 -7.84 14.58
N ALA A 2 25.65 -8.62 14.22
CA ALA A 2 25.39 -8.94 12.82
C ALA A 2 24.78 -7.72 12.11
N VAL A 3 25.20 -7.45 10.87
CA VAL A 3 24.66 -6.36 10.03
C VAL A 3 23.86 -6.99 8.90
N LEU A 4 22.68 -6.46 8.59
CA LEU A 4 21.85 -6.94 7.50
C LEU A 4 22.53 -6.66 6.14
N GLN A 5 22.91 -7.73 5.45
CA GLN A 5 23.60 -7.68 4.17
C GLN A 5 22.64 -7.37 3.02
N ASN A 6 23.12 -6.72 1.95
CA ASN A 6 22.29 -6.39 0.77
C ASN A 6 21.61 -7.63 0.17
N THR A 7 22.28 -8.79 0.12
CA THR A 7 21.67 -10.04 -0.35
C THR A 7 20.49 -10.48 0.53
N GLY A 8 20.56 -10.25 1.85
CA GLY A 8 19.45 -10.48 2.77
C GLY A 8 18.27 -9.55 2.50
N ARG A 9 18.55 -8.26 2.26
CA ARG A 9 17.54 -7.25 1.87
C ARG A 9 16.83 -7.63 0.56
N ILE A 10 17.58 -8.08 -0.44
CA ILE A 10 17.02 -8.60 -1.70
C ILE A 10 16.18 -9.86 -1.45
N ALA A 11 16.58 -10.75 -0.53
CA ALA A 11 15.77 -11.90 -0.17
C ALA A 11 14.44 -11.50 0.48
N LEU A 12 14.43 -10.50 1.37
CA LEU A 12 13.20 -9.95 1.96
C LEU A 12 12.30 -9.31 0.89
N ALA A 13 12.88 -8.49 0.00
CA ALA A 13 12.12 -7.90 -1.11
C ALA A 13 11.46 -8.96 -2.00
N ARG A 14 12.16 -10.06 -2.32
CA ARG A 14 11.59 -11.20 -3.05
C ARG A 14 10.46 -11.87 -2.29
N ALA A 15 10.60 -12.04 -0.98
CA ALA A 15 9.56 -12.65 -0.16
C ALA A 15 8.28 -11.80 -0.18
N ILE A 16 8.39 -10.48 0.03
CA ILE A 16 7.24 -9.58 -0.02
C ILE A 16 6.64 -9.50 -1.41
N ALA A 17 7.45 -9.43 -2.47
CA ALA A 17 6.99 -9.40 -3.85
C ALA A 17 6.18 -10.64 -4.27
N SER A 18 6.38 -11.78 -3.58
CA SER A 18 5.65 -13.02 -3.84
C SER A 18 4.29 -13.11 -3.15
N GLN A 19 3.98 -12.18 -2.26
CA GLN A 19 2.72 -12.13 -1.53
C GLN A 19 1.72 -11.17 -2.19
N SER A 20 0.45 -11.26 -1.79
CA SER A 20 -0.55 -10.28 -2.15
C SER A 20 -0.26 -8.97 -1.44
N ILE A 21 -0.12 -7.87 -2.19
CA ILE A 21 0.09 -6.53 -1.61
C ILE A 21 -1.16 -5.71 -1.88
N HIS A 22 -1.80 -5.20 -0.84
CA HIS A 22 -2.99 -4.36 -0.92
C HIS A 22 -2.72 -2.98 -0.36
N LEU A 23 -3.40 -1.97 -0.88
CA LEU A 23 -3.51 -0.66 -0.26
C LEU A 23 -4.94 -0.49 0.23
N ALA A 24 -5.10 -0.29 1.52
CA ALA A 24 -6.35 -0.02 2.19
C ALA A 24 -6.55 1.48 2.40
N TRP A 25 -7.81 1.91 2.34
CA TRP A 25 -8.24 3.23 2.78
C TRP A 25 -8.92 3.12 4.13
N GLY A 26 -8.68 4.09 5.00
CA GLY A 26 -9.40 4.22 6.26
C GLY A 26 -10.04 5.59 6.41
N ARG A 27 -11.20 5.63 7.08
CA ARG A 27 -11.85 6.89 7.49
C ARG A 27 -11.05 7.62 8.56
N GLY A 28 -10.21 6.88 9.28
CA GLY A 28 -9.43 7.38 10.40
C GLY A 28 -10.32 7.93 11.53
N ASP A 29 -9.74 8.78 12.36
CA ASP A 29 -10.48 9.53 13.38
C ASP A 29 -10.74 10.97 12.89
N PRO A 30 -12.00 11.45 12.87
CA PRO A 30 -12.32 12.86 12.58
C PRO A 30 -11.58 13.88 13.44
N ALA A 31 -11.15 13.52 14.66
CA ALA A 31 -10.36 14.40 15.53
C ALA A 31 -9.01 14.80 14.90
N TRP A 32 -8.45 13.97 14.01
CA TRP A 32 -7.19 14.26 13.33
C TRP A 32 -7.27 15.48 12.40
N ASP A 33 -8.48 15.87 11.97
CA ASP A 33 -8.69 17.05 11.12
C ASP A 33 -8.28 18.35 11.82
N ALA A 34 -8.56 18.43 13.13
CA ALA A 34 -8.25 19.60 13.94
C ALA A 34 -6.86 19.50 14.56
N GLN A 35 -6.45 18.27 14.89
CA GLN A 35 -5.17 18.00 15.53
C GLN A 35 -4.51 16.79 14.89
N PRO A 36 -3.63 17.00 13.88
CA PRO A 36 -2.90 15.92 13.24
C PRO A 36 -2.16 15.07 14.27
N GLN A 37 -2.28 13.74 14.13
CA GLN A 37 -1.67 12.78 15.03
C GLN A 37 -0.58 12.00 14.29
N PRO A 38 0.60 11.81 14.88
CA PRO A 38 1.68 11.05 14.25
C PRO A 38 1.28 9.59 14.06
N GLU A 39 1.79 8.96 13.01
CA GLU A 39 1.58 7.54 12.74
C GLU A 39 2.12 6.68 13.90
N PRO A 40 1.34 5.71 14.39
CA PRO A 40 1.83 4.73 15.36
C PRO A 40 2.88 3.80 14.72
N THR A 41 3.72 3.19 15.57
CA THR A 41 4.76 2.24 15.12
C THR A 41 4.41 0.78 15.38
N ASP A 42 3.27 0.53 16.03
CA ASP A 42 2.79 -0.76 16.51
C ASP A 42 1.35 -1.07 16.04
N ALA A 43 0.79 -0.27 15.13
CA ALA A 43 -0.51 -0.56 14.56
C ALA A 43 -0.47 -1.86 13.75
N THR A 44 -1.53 -2.66 13.89
CA THR A 44 -1.74 -3.89 13.13
C THR A 44 -2.91 -3.78 12.15
N ALA A 45 -3.65 -2.67 12.18
CA ALA A 45 -4.81 -2.37 11.34
C ALA A 45 -5.00 -0.85 11.19
N LEU A 46 -5.87 -0.46 10.25
CA LEU A 46 -6.39 0.92 10.17
C LEU A 46 -7.43 1.16 11.27
N ALA A 47 -7.64 2.42 11.66
CA ALA A 47 -8.59 2.78 12.71
C ALA A 47 -10.05 2.50 12.30
N ASP A 48 -10.38 2.78 11.04
CA ASP A 48 -11.68 2.44 10.45
C ASP A 48 -11.52 2.17 8.95
N GLU A 49 -11.26 0.91 8.59
CA GLU A 49 -11.04 0.52 7.20
C GLU A 49 -12.31 0.62 6.35
N ILE A 50 -12.19 1.26 5.19
CA ILE A 50 -13.25 1.39 4.18
C ILE A 50 -13.21 0.22 3.20
N GLY A 51 -12.00 -0.22 2.87
CA GLY A 51 -11.72 -1.34 1.97
C GLY A 51 -10.33 -1.20 1.36
N ARG A 52 -9.92 -2.22 0.62
CA ARG A 52 -8.54 -2.37 0.14
C ARG A 52 -8.48 -2.89 -1.27
N ARG A 53 -7.47 -2.44 -2.01
CA ARG A 53 -7.25 -2.87 -3.39
C ARG A 53 -5.91 -3.54 -3.57
N ILE A 54 -5.89 -4.66 -4.28
CA ILE A 54 -4.65 -5.33 -4.66
C ILE A 54 -3.81 -4.44 -5.59
N ALA A 55 -2.49 -4.50 -5.45
CA ALA A 55 -1.54 -3.81 -6.31
C ALA A 55 -1.81 -4.11 -7.79
N THR A 56 -1.83 -3.07 -8.61
CA THR A 56 -1.93 -3.20 -10.06
C THR A 56 -0.58 -3.49 -10.71
N GLN A 57 0.51 -3.14 -10.03
CA GLN A 57 1.87 -3.48 -10.44
C GLN A 57 2.73 -3.72 -9.20
N VAL A 58 3.53 -4.79 -9.24
CA VAL A 58 4.59 -5.09 -8.29
C VAL A 58 5.84 -5.40 -9.12
N GLY A 59 6.95 -4.73 -8.84
CA GLY A 59 8.20 -4.91 -9.57
C GLY A 59 9.40 -4.40 -8.79
N TYR A 60 10.61 -4.75 -9.22
CA TYR A 60 11.82 -4.24 -8.57
C TYR A 60 12.22 -2.90 -9.17
N ALA A 61 12.79 -2.03 -8.36
CA ALA A 61 13.33 -0.75 -8.81
C ALA A 61 14.77 -0.57 -8.34
N ARG A 62 15.47 0.41 -8.90
CA ARG A 62 16.79 0.83 -8.41
C ARG A 62 16.87 2.36 -8.41
N PRO A 63 17.56 2.97 -7.44
CA PRO A 63 17.82 4.40 -7.46
C PRO A 63 18.51 4.80 -8.77
N ASP A 64 18.02 5.86 -9.37
CA ASP A 64 18.51 6.40 -10.64
C ASP A 64 18.17 7.88 -10.69
N ALA A 65 19.18 8.76 -10.72
CA ALA A 65 18.95 10.20 -10.71
C ALA A 65 18.16 10.69 -11.94
N ASN A 66 18.16 9.93 -13.04
CA ASN A 66 17.40 10.23 -14.26
C ASN A 66 16.19 9.31 -14.42
N GLY A 67 15.82 8.57 -13.37
CA GLY A 67 14.71 7.62 -13.41
C GLY A 67 13.35 8.28 -13.59
N GLU A 68 12.44 7.54 -14.23
CA GLU A 68 11.07 7.96 -14.52
C GLU A 68 10.14 7.83 -13.30
N ILE A 69 10.48 6.96 -12.35
CA ILE A 69 9.71 6.80 -11.10
C ILE A 69 10.19 7.86 -10.12
N GLU A 70 9.42 8.93 -9.99
CA GLU A 70 9.70 10.03 -9.07
C GLU A 70 8.98 9.82 -7.74
N MET A 71 9.75 9.73 -6.66
CA MET A 71 9.27 9.64 -5.29
C MET A 71 9.87 10.78 -4.46
N VAL A 72 9.26 11.08 -3.32
CA VAL A 72 9.85 12.04 -2.36
C VAL A 72 11.25 11.59 -1.90
N SER A 73 11.49 10.27 -1.84
CA SER A 73 12.79 9.69 -1.47
C SER A 73 13.86 9.72 -2.58
N GLY A 74 13.49 10.13 -3.80
CA GLY A 74 14.38 10.19 -4.96
C GLY A 74 13.76 9.59 -6.22
N ARG A 75 14.58 9.48 -7.26
CA ARG A 75 14.19 8.91 -8.56
C ARG A 75 14.66 7.47 -8.71
N TYR A 76 13.86 6.67 -9.40
CA TYR A 76 14.09 5.25 -9.60
C TYR A 76 13.76 4.82 -11.03
N THR A 77 14.38 3.71 -11.46
CA THR A 77 14.08 3.02 -12.72
C THR A 77 13.68 1.58 -12.43
N GLN A 78 12.72 1.04 -13.17
CA GLN A 78 12.33 -0.38 -13.08
C GLN A 78 13.53 -1.30 -13.31
N SER A 79 13.55 -2.44 -12.64
CA SER A 79 14.60 -3.45 -12.74
C SER A 79 14.02 -4.82 -13.03
N ALA A 80 14.59 -5.51 -14.03
CA ALA A 80 14.27 -6.90 -14.32
C ALA A 80 14.92 -7.88 -13.32
N GLN A 81 15.95 -7.44 -12.59
CA GLN A 81 16.63 -8.25 -11.58
C GLN A 81 16.14 -7.86 -10.18
N PRO A 82 16.02 -8.82 -9.25
CA PRO A 82 15.66 -8.51 -7.87
C PRO A 82 16.62 -7.51 -7.23
N THR A 83 16.06 -6.48 -6.61
CA THR A 83 16.79 -5.47 -5.83
C THR A 83 16.21 -5.38 -4.42
N LYS A 84 16.80 -4.55 -3.56
CA LYS A 84 16.26 -4.24 -2.23
C LYS A 84 15.18 -3.15 -2.23
N TRP A 85 14.72 -2.73 -3.41
CA TRP A 85 13.67 -1.73 -3.55
C TRP A 85 12.52 -2.33 -4.36
N LEU A 86 11.35 -2.37 -3.76
CA LEU A 86 10.15 -2.89 -4.39
C LEU A 86 9.25 -1.73 -4.79
N TYR A 87 9.04 -1.55 -6.09
CA TYR A 87 8.05 -0.63 -6.61
C TYR A 87 6.68 -1.29 -6.59
N VAL A 88 5.70 -0.58 -6.03
CA VAL A 88 4.31 -1.02 -5.96
C VAL A 88 3.40 0.11 -6.41
N ARG A 89 2.49 -0.20 -7.32
CA ARG A 89 1.46 0.73 -7.80
C ARG A 89 0.08 0.19 -7.48
N PHE A 90 -0.77 1.09 -7.04
CA PHE A 90 -2.19 0.85 -6.83
C PHE A 90 -2.96 1.81 -7.72
N THR A 91 -3.99 1.31 -8.39
CA THR A 91 -4.88 2.15 -9.21
C THR A 91 -6.29 1.77 -8.89
N PHE A 92 -6.94 2.58 -8.08
CA PHE A 92 -8.34 2.41 -7.70
C PHE A 92 -9.25 2.72 -8.87
N ASP A 93 -10.31 1.93 -8.99
CA ASP A 93 -11.33 2.16 -10.00
C ASP A 93 -12.31 3.25 -9.52
N PHE A 94 -13.14 3.73 -10.43
CA PHE A 94 -14.03 4.87 -10.20
C PHE A 94 -14.97 4.65 -9.00
N GLY A 95 -15.61 3.48 -8.94
CA GLY A 95 -16.53 3.14 -7.85
C GLY A 95 -15.87 2.74 -6.53
N ASP A 96 -14.54 2.56 -6.51
CA ASP A 96 -13.84 2.16 -5.28
C ASP A 96 -13.98 3.29 -4.25
N ALA A 97 -14.67 2.96 -3.15
CA ALA A 97 -14.99 3.83 -2.02
C ALA A 97 -15.56 5.20 -2.39
N GLU A 98 -16.37 5.28 -3.45
CA GLU A 98 -16.96 6.56 -3.87
C GLU A 98 -17.68 7.27 -2.71
N LEU A 99 -17.51 8.58 -2.61
CA LEU A 99 -18.05 9.46 -1.55
C LEU A 99 -17.53 9.20 -0.13
N GLN A 100 -16.68 8.19 0.08
CA GLN A 100 -16.08 7.95 1.39
C GLN A 100 -15.05 9.05 1.72
N THR A 101 -15.02 9.46 2.99
CA THR A 101 -13.97 10.33 3.51
C THR A 101 -12.79 9.47 3.95
N VAL A 102 -11.60 9.78 3.44
CA VAL A 102 -10.36 9.05 3.72
C VAL A 102 -9.41 9.95 4.52
N ARG A 103 -8.76 9.38 5.54
CA ARG A 103 -7.73 10.05 6.37
C ARG A 103 -6.47 9.22 6.57
N GLU A 104 -6.50 7.95 6.21
CA GLU A 104 -5.36 7.06 6.37
C GLU A 104 -5.29 6.04 5.25
N LEU A 105 -4.06 5.60 4.99
CA LEU A 105 -3.71 4.55 4.04
C LEU A 105 -2.94 3.46 4.78
N GLY A 106 -3.13 2.20 4.37
CA GLY A 106 -2.37 1.07 4.89
C GLY A 106 -1.93 0.13 3.80
N ILE A 107 -0.63 -0.15 3.71
CA ILE A 107 -0.11 -1.21 2.85
C ILE A 107 -0.15 -2.52 3.63
N PHE A 108 -0.94 -3.47 3.16
CA PHE A 108 -1.06 -4.80 3.74
C PHE A 108 -0.37 -5.83 2.84
N VAL A 109 0.35 -6.77 3.46
CA VAL A 109 1.01 -7.88 2.76
C VAL A 109 0.44 -9.21 3.25
N GLY A 110 0.10 -10.11 2.32
CA GLY A 110 -0.42 -11.44 2.63
C GLY A 110 -1.93 -11.49 2.90
N THR A 111 -2.69 -10.50 2.40
CA THR A 111 -4.15 -10.50 2.48
C THR A 111 -4.76 -11.68 1.71
N GLN A 112 -5.75 -12.35 2.30
CA GLN A 112 -6.54 -13.41 1.66
C GLN A 112 -8.03 -13.04 1.61
N PRO A 113 -8.68 -13.10 0.44
CA PRO A 113 -10.10 -12.82 0.32
C PRO A 113 -10.94 -13.90 1.03
N ALA A 114 -12.11 -13.51 1.50
CA ALA A 114 -13.09 -14.43 2.07
C ALA A 114 -13.66 -15.39 1.04
N ALA A 115 -14.21 -16.51 1.51
CA ALA A 115 -14.92 -17.45 0.65
C ALA A 115 -16.11 -16.74 -0.03
N GLY A 116 -16.29 -16.99 -1.33
CA GLY A 116 -17.38 -16.42 -2.12
C GLY A 116 -17.06 -15.07 -2.79
N VAL A 117 -15.89 -14.47 -2.53
CA VAL A 117 -15.43 -13.32 -3.31
C VAL A 117 -15.19 -13.75 -4.77
N PRO A 118 -15.83 -13.10 -5.76
CA PRO A 118 -15.65 -13.40 -7.17
C PRO A 118 -14.19 -13.41 -7.62
N PRO A 119 -13.76 -14.41 -8.42
CA PRO A 119 -12.44 -14.41 -9.02
C PRO A 119 -12.18 -13.13 -9.82
N GLY A 120 -11.01 -12.53 -9.62
CA GLY A 120 -10.61 -11.30 -10.33
C GLY A 120 -11.14 -10.01 -9.72
N GLN A 121 -11.98 -10.05 -8.68
CA GLN A 121 -12.30 -8.87 -7.90
C GLN A 121 -11.03 -8.32 -7.24
N ARG A 122 -10.76 -7.03 -7.46
CA ARG A 122 -9.50 -6.37 -7.03
C ARG A 122 -9.65 -5.50 -5.81
N TYR A 123 -10.86 -4.99 -5.55
CA TYR A 123 -11.20 -4.18 -4.39
C TYR A 123 -12.04 -5.03 -3.43
N LEU A 124 -11.64 -5.10 -2.17
CA LEU A 124 -12.30 -5.87 -1.11
C LEU A 124 -12.82 -4.90 -0.06
N THR A 125 -14.07 -5.06 0.34
CA THR A 125 -14.59 -4.45 1.57
C THR A 125 -14.09 -5.24 2.80
N PRO A 126 -14.13 -4.67 4.02
CA PRO A 126 -13.61 -5.34 5.22
C PRO A 126 -14.21 -6.73 5.47
N ASP A 127 -15.50 -6.93 5.17
CA ASP A 127 -16.22 -8.21 5.29
C ASP A 127 -15.79 -9.24 4.22
N GLN A 128 -15.13 -8.81 3.15
CA GLN A 128 -14.62 -9.66 2.08
C GLN A 128 -13.16 -10.10 2.32
N VAL A 129 -12.60 -9.82 3.49
CA VAL A 129 -11.22 -10.19 3.87
C VAL A 129 -11.27 -11.30 4.93
N ALA A 130 -10.75 -12.49 4.61
CA ALA A 130 -10.64 -13.59 5.58
C ALA A 130 -9.36 -13.52 6.41
N VAL A 131 -8.25 -13.13 5.78
CA VAL A 131 -6.97 -12.90 6.46
C VAL A 131 -6.52 -11.50 6.08
N ALA A 132 -6.39 -10.61 7.08
CA ALA A 132 -5.98 -9.23 6.86
C ALA A 132 -4.56 -9.13 6.27
N GLY A 133 -3.68 -10.06 6.63
CA GLY A 133 -2.25 -9.94 6.39
C GLY A 133 -1.59 -8.99 7.39
N ASP A 134 -0.32 -8.68 7.15
CA ASP A 134 0.46 -7.81 8.01
C ASP A 134 0.43 -6.36 7.50
N LEU A 135 0.17 -5.42 8.40
CA LEU A 135 0.29 -3.99 8.10
C LEU A 135 1.77 -3.61 7.98
N TYR A 136 2.21 -3.36 6.74
CA TYR A 136 3.61 -3.05 6.42
C TYR A 136 3.95 -1.57 6.61
N ALA A 137 3.05 -0.69 6.18
CA ALA A 137 3.22 0.76 6.30
C ALA A 137 1.86 1.42 6.45
N LEU A 138 1.81 2.48 7.24
CA LEU A 138 0.63 3.31 7.47
C LEU A 138 1.00 4.77 7.23
N GLU A 139 0.07 5.51 6.65
CA GLU A 139 0.21 6.93 6.40
C GLU A 139 -1.08 7.63 6.84
N ARG A 140 -0.97 8.73 7.60
CA ARG A 140 -2.10 9.62 7.87
C ARG A 140 -2.00 10.85 6.97
N LEU A 141 -3.12 11.19 6.35
CA LEU A 141 -3.24 12.22 5.34
C LEU A 141 -4.24 13.27 5.78
N PRO A 142 -4.13 14.52 5.29
CA PRO A 142 -5.25 15.45 5.30
C PRO A 142 -6.48 14.82 4.68
N LYS A 143 -7.64 15.05 5.29
CA LYS A 143 -8.89 14.44 4.81
C LYS A 143 -9.16 14.77 3.34
N PHE A 144 -9.65 13.78 2.62
CA PHE A 144 -10.22 14.01 1.30
C PHE A 144 -11.43 13.10 1.08
N THR A 145 -12.32 13.52 0.20
CA THR A 145 -13.47 12.71 -0.22
C THR A 145 -13.12 12.02 -1.54
N ARG A 146 -13.38 10.71 -1.62
CA ARG A 146 -13.18 9.94 -2.84
C ARG A 146 -14.14 10.41 -3.95
N ASN A 147 -13.53 10.90 -5.02
CA ASN A 147 -14.23 11.34 -6.23
C ASN A 147 -14.33 10.18 -7.24
N GLY A 148 -15.56 9.74 -7.50
CA GLY A 148 -15.86 8.66 -8.45
C GLY A 148 -15.61 9.02 -9.93
N ALA A 149 -15.29 10.26 -10.24
CA ALA A 149 -14.85 10.68 -11.58
C ALA A 149 -13.33 10.54 -11.80
N VAL A 150 -12.56 10.18 -10.77
CA VAL A 150 -11.09 10.12 -10.84
C VAL A 150 -10.57 8.76 -10.35
N ARG A 151 -9.75 8.12 -11.20
CA ARG A 151 -8.95 6.96 -10.80
C ARG A 151 -7.78 7.44 -9.96
N GLN A 152 -7.85 7.20 -8.66
CA GLN A 152 -6.76 7.55 -7.76
C GLN A 152 -5.63 6.53 -7.92
N VAL A 153 -4.42 7.03 -8.18
CA VAL A 153 -3.20 6.24 -8.26
C VAL A 153 -2.34 6.54 -7.04
N PHE A 154 -1.79 5.49 -6.44
CA PHE A 154 -0.76 5.60 -5.42
C PHE A 154 0.43 4.74 -5.85
N GLU A 155 1.63 5.26 -5.64
CA GLU A 155 2.88 4.62 -6.00
C GLU A 155 3.83 4.70 -4.82
N TYR A 156 4.52 3.60 -4.55
CA TYR A 156 5.48 3.49 -3.47
C TYR A 156 6.73 2.75 -3.95
N VAL A 157 7.87 3.13 -3.40
CA VAL A 157 9.10 2.33 -3.46
C VAL A 157 9.47 1.91 -2.04
N LEU A 158 9.25 0.63 -1.73
CA LEU A 158 9.48 0.05 -0.42
C LEU A 158 10.95 -0.40 -0.28
N PRO A 159 11.72 0.16 0.67
CA PRO A 159 13.10 -0.25 0.90
C PRO A 159 13.19 -1.43 1.87
N PHE A 160 14.13 -2.35 1.61
CA PHE A 160 14.45 -3.49 2.46
C PHE A 160 15.89 -3.46 2.97
#